data_AF-A0A6J7FZY9-F1
#
_entry.id   AF-A0A6J7FZY9-F1
#
_cell.length_a   1.000
_cell.length_b   1.000
_cell.length_c   1.000
_cell.angle_alpha   90.00
_cell.angle_beta   90.00
_cell.angle_gamma   90.00
#
_symmetry.space_group_name_H-M   'P 1'
#
loop_
_entity.id
_entity.type
_entity.pdbx_description
1 polymer ?
#
loop_
_entity_poly.entity_id
_entity_poly.type
_entity_poly.pdbx_seq_one_letter_code
_entity_poly.pdbx_strand_id
1 'polypeptide(L)'
;MRRIVRDTWAWRGGFAADELHYDPVLADATAGPVAGPATVHWPVLTSQLEAAWSIPRAEALGIRALTGPAAAHLALVARTGGFHATVPRDLPEVLPAFEEIRAGDPSVPGWEASLALLEEGGVVSCSPTRIALLRPAPPTAERMRLMRDMLDDHEYREPDDPVTNRLLRAVWKQTYSGIGVSRFRELAAAGRLRVTVAARAALDGVRDPFFEVGQATLPDFRHAPGAVLDHTFPERSWVPLDQIEPLEHGDEQLWATAPEIYAVLLGAGRGFNAVRRAVRGMVLWLLLAEHTGARVGPVELPVSALSRALAEVLGLKADADHRKLARVLLADLERAGLVSSPAEGPQRMLLLRVPAPRGDTVRHAMGQWMAWRVSATDDPLEALLRLAERHRERHVRAPWAAAFEERRVSVRIVAGARG
;
A
#
# COMPACT_ATOMS: atom_id res chain seq x y z
N MET A 1 1.53 -22.95 1.69
CA MET A 1 1.75 -21.79 2.59
C MET A 1 2.41 -20.54 2.02
N ARG A 2 3.04 -20.52 0.83
CA ARG A 2 3.47 -19.24 0.21
C ARG A 2 2.39 -18.16 0.33
N ARG A 3 1.12 -18.58 0.22
CA ARG A 3 -0.09 -17.80 0.50
C ARG A 3 -0.18 -17.20 1.92
N ILE A 4 0.04 -17.95 3.00
CA ILE A 4 -0.19 -17.47 4.38
C ILE A 4 0.83 -16.41 4.78
N VAL A 5 2.11 -16.63 4.47
CA VAL A 5 3.18 -15.65 4.68
C VAL A 5 3.03 -14.45 3.72
N ARG A 6 2.70 -14.68 2.44
CA ARG A 6 2.36 -13.62 1.48
C ARG A 6 1.18 -12.77 1.93
N ASP A 7 0.13 -13.42 2.43
CA ASP A 7 -1.08 -12.76 2.84
C ASP A 7 -0.82 -11.98 4.15
N THR A 8 0.08 -12.46 5.03
CA THR A 8 0.44 -11.82 6.33
C THR A 8 0.85 -10.37 6.19
N TRP A 9 1.42 -9.97 5.05
CA TRP A 9 1.80 -8.57 4.78
C TRP A 9 0.97 -7.92 3.68
N ALA A 10 0.36 -8.69 2.79
CA ALA A 10 -0.47 -8.16 1.70
C ALA A 10 -1.59 -7.23 2.18
N TRP A 11 -2.13 -7.47 3.37
CA TRP A 11 -3.20 -6.62 3.91
C TRP A 11 -2.75 -5.23 4.34
N ARG A 12 -1.46 -5.03 4.60
CA ARG A 12 -0.84 -3.71 4.83
C ARG A 12 -0.15 -3.25 3.56
N GLY A 13 -0.70 -3.57 2.40
CA GLY A 13 -0.12 -3.20 1.11
C GLY A 13 1.22 -3.86 0.80
N GLY A 14 1.63 -4.88 1.55
CA GLY A 14 2.93 -5.54 1.42
C GLY A 14 3.99 -5.11 2.43
N PHE A 15 3.72 -4.10 3.27
CA PHE A 15 4.67 -3.62 4.28
C PHE A 15 4.90 -4.66 5.40
N ALA A 16 6.18 -4.91 5.68
CA ALA A 16 6.62 -5.64 6.87
C ALA A 16 6.42 -4.80 8.14
N ALA A 17 6.33 -5.46 9.30
CA ALA A 17 6.05 -4.77 10.56
C ALA A 17 7.17 -3.81 11.01
N ASP A 18 8.41 -4.08 10.63
CA ASP A 18 9.57 -3.23 10.93
C ASP A 18 9.75 -2.08 9.92
N GLU A 19 9.08 -2.10 8.78
CA GLU A 19 9.03 -0.97 7.84
C GLU A 19 8.03 0.10 8.26
N LEU A 20 7.10 -0.23 9.15
CA LEU A 20 6.07 0.67 9.66
C LEU A 20 6.51 1.23 11.02
N HIS A 21 6.63 2.54 11.18
CA HIS A 21 7.10 3.17 12.41
C HIS A 21 6.04 4.08 13.03
N TYR A 22 5.61 3.76 14.24
CA TYR A 22 4.66 4.54 15.04
C TYR A 22 4.59 4.14 16.51
N ASP A 23 4.27 5.13 17.36
CA ASP A 23 3.97 4.92 18.77
C ASP A 23 2.47 5.14 18.98
N PRO A 24 1.67 4.05 19.12
CA PRO A 24 0.23 4.19 19.17
C PRO A 24 -0.23 4.83 20.48
N VAL A 25 -1.18 5.76 20.38
CA VAL A 25 -1.96 6.21 21.53
C VAL A 25 -3.15 5.27 21.70
N LEU A 26 -3.29 4.71 22.92
CA LEU A 26 -4.37 3.80 23.24
C LEU A 26 -5.71 4.55 23.31
N ALA A 27 -6.67 4.10 22.52
CA ALA A 27 -8.06 4.52 22.66
C ALA A 27 -8.72 3.85 23.88
N ASP A 28 -9.87 4.38 24.30
CA ASP A 28 -10.74 3.73 25.28
C ASP A 28 -11.82 2.90 24.55
N ALA A 29 -11.81 1.59 24.76
CA ALA A 29 -12.77 0.64 24.23
C ALA A 29 -13.53 -0.10 25.35
N THR A 30 -13.55 0.46 26.56
CA THR A 30 -14.19 -0.13 27.74
C THR A 30 -15.69 -0.34 27.54
N ALA A 31 -16.38 0.63 26.93
CA ALA A 31 -17.82 0.57 26.68
C ALA A 31 -18.22 -0.17 25.39
N GLY A 32 -17.27 -0.52 24.53
CA GLY A 32 -17.56 -1.10 23.21
C GLY A 32 -16.41 -0.90 22.22
N PRO A 33 -16.55 -1.38 20.97
CA PRO A 33 -15.53 -1.17 19.95
C PRO A 33 -15.35 0.31 19.63
N VAL A 34 -14.14 0.70 19.25
CA VAL A 34 -13.86 2.08 18.85
C VAL A 34 -14.53 2.35 17.50
N ALA A 35 -15.46 3.31 17.48
CA ALA A 35 -16.23 3.67 16.29
C ALA A 35 -15.60 4.81 15.46
N GLY A 36 -14.55 5.46 15.96
CA GLY A 36 -13.92 6.60 15.30
C GLY A 36 -13.01 6.21 14.11
N PRO A 37 -12.68 7.17 13.23
CA PRO A 37 -11.83 6.93 12.07
C PRO A 37 -10.35 6.77 12.43
N ALA A 38 -9.57 6.17 11.51
CA ALA A 38 -8.11 6.10 11.61
C ALA A 38 -7.39 7.46 11.59
N THR A 39 -8.09 8.59 11.40
CA THR A 39 -7.52 9.93 11.62
C THR A 39 -7.34 10.26 13.10
N VAL A 40 -8.13 9.64 13.98
CA VAL A 40 -8.15 9.90 15.43
C VAL A 40 -7.49 8.76 16.22
N HIS A 41 -7.71 7.52 15.79
CA HIS A 41 -7.22 6.33 16.48
C HIS A 41 -6.09 5.65 15.70
N TRP A 42 -5.30 4.82 16.39
CA TRP A 42 -4.16 4.11 15.80
C TRP A 42 -4.53 2.67 15.46
N PRO A 43 -4.58 2.29 14.18
CA PRO A 43 -4.82 0.92 13.77
C PRO A 43 -3.79 -0.05 14.33
N VAL A 44 -4.23 -1.25 14.71
CA VAL A 44 -3.32 -2.36 14.98
C VAL A 44 -2.77 -2.84 13.65
N LEU A 45 -1.51 -2.53 13.40
CA LEU A 45 -0.78 -2.98 12.21
C LEU A 45 0.15 -4.15 12.52
N THR A 46 -0.20 -4.99 13.48
CA THR A 46 0.49 -6.24 13.82
C THR A 46 -0.41 -7.42 13.45
N SER A 47 0.11 -8.42 12.74
CA SER A 47 -0.64 -9.62 12.41
C SER A 47 -0.69 -10.57 13.61
N GLN A 48 -1.66 -11.48 13.63
CA GLN A 48 -1.75 -12.52 14.65
C GLN A 48 -0.51 -13.43 14.71
N LEU A 49 0.16 -13.65 13.57
CA LEU A 49 1.40 -14.43 13.53
C LEU A 49 2.55 -13.63 14.13
N GLU A 50 2.68 -12.35 13.79
CA GLU A 50 3.68 -11.45 14.40
C GLU A 50 3.46 -11.31 15.91
N ALA A 51 2.21 -11.24 16.36
CA ALA A 51 1.86 -11.24 17.77
C ALA A 51 2.32 -12.53 18.47
N ALA A 52 1.98 -13.70 17.94
CA ALA A 52 2.43 -14.98 18.50
C ALA A 52 3.96 -15.14 18.46
N TRP A 53 4.62 -14.64 17.41
CA TRP A 53 6.07 -14.76 17.25
C TRP A 53 6.88 -13.69 17.98
N SER A 54 6.22 -12.69 18.57
CA SER A 54 6.84 -11.76 19.51
C SER A 54 7.11 -12.39 20.89
N ILE A 55 6.45 -13.52 21.19
CA ILE A 55 6.63 -14.26 22.46
C ILE A 55 8.10 -14.73 22.58
N PRO A 56 8.74 -14.55 23.75
CA PRO A 56 10.09 -15.07 23.97
C PRO A 56 10.16 -16.58 23.71
N ARG A 57 11.16 -17.01 22.92
CA ARG A 57 11.38 -18.42 22.56
C ARG A 57 10.21 -19.10 21.85
N ALA A 58 9.41 -18.35 21.07
CA ALA A 58 8.28 -18.87 20.29
C ALA A 58 8.62 -20.12 19.47
N GLU A 59 9.84 -20.18 18.92
CA GLU A 59 10.36 -21.30 18.14
C GLU A 59 10.40 -22.64 18.91
N ALA A 60 10.47 -22.59 20.24
CA ALA A 60 10.49 -23.78 21.09
C ALA A 60 9.09 -24.25 21.52
N LEU A 61 8.06 -23.42 21.36
CA LEU A 61 6.70 -23.70 21.85
C LEU A 61 5.90 -24.60 20.90
N GLY A 62 6.22 -24.59 19.61
CA GLY A 62 5.49 -25.32 18.57
C GLY A 62 4.19 -24.63 18.12
N ILE A 63 3.68 -25.01 16.94
CA ILE A 63 2.60 -24.28 16.25
C ILE A 63 1.28 -24.26 17.03
N ARG A 64 0.88 -25.37 17.66
CA ARG A 64 -0.38 -25.43 18.42
C ARG A 64 -0.35 -24.56 19.67
N ALA A 65 0.79 -24.47 20.35
CA ALA A 65 0.97 -23.58 21.49
C ALA A 65 0.87 -22.10 21.08
N LEU A 66 1.37 -21.74 19.90
CA LEU A 66 1.29 -20.39 19.33
C LEU A 66 -0.10 -20.04 18.77
N THR A 67 -0.94 -21.02 18.47
CA THR A 67 -2.31 -20.79 17.97
C THR A 67 -3.20 -20.12 19.01
N GLY A 68 -3.06 -20.46 20.29
CA GLY A 68 -3.82 -19.83 21.37
C GLY A 68 -3.60 -18.30 21.44
N PRO A 69 -2.35 -17.84 21.61
CA PRO A 69 -2.00 -16.42 21.53
C PRO A 69 -2.45 -15.73 20.23
N ALA A 70 -2.30 -16.38 19.07
CA ALA A 70 -2.76 -15.82 17.80
C ALA A 70 -4.28 -15.63 17.76
N ALA A 71 -5.05 -16.61 18.27
CA ALA A 71 -6.51 -16.53 18.37
C ALA A 71 -6.96 -15.46 19.37
N ALA A 72 -6.29 -15.35 20.52
CA ALA A 72 -6.59 -14.34 21.53
C ALA A 72 -6.33 -12.92 20.99
N HIS A 73 -5.19 -12.70 20.31
CA HIS A 73 -4.89 -11.44 19.65
C HIS A 73 -5.95 -11.09 18.60
N LEU A 74 -6.34 -12.06 17.76
CA LEU A 74 -7.38 -11.86 16.75
C LEU A 74 -8.71 -11.42 17.37
N ALA A 75 -9.13 -12.08 18.44
CA ALA A 75 -10.36 -11.74 19.17
C ALA A 75 -10.31 -10.32 19.79
N LEU A 76 -9.17 -9.94 20.38
CA LEU A 76 -8.95 -8.60 20.93
C LEU A 76 -8.99 -7.52 19.83
N VAL A 77 -8.33 -7.74 18.69
CA VAL A 77 -8.36 -6.81 17.54
C VAL A 77 -9.79 -6.61 17.03
N ALA A 78 -10.59 -7.68 16.97
CA ALA A 78 -12.01 -7.56 16.58
C ALA A 78 -12.77 -6.69 17.59
N ARG A 79 -12.57 -6.96 18.88
CA ARG A 79 -13.25 -6.27 19.97
C ARG A 79 -12.92 -4.79 20.07
N THR A 80 -11.71 -4.38 19.70
CA THR A 80 -11.32 -2.96 19.67
C THR A 80 -11.73 -2.25 18.39
N GLY A 81 -12.28 -2.95 17.39
CA GLY A 81 -12.59 -2.40 16.08
C GLY A 81 -11.34 -2.21 15.19
N GLY A 82 -10.24 -2.89 15.51
CA GLY A 82 -8.99 -2.83 14.77
C GLY A 82 -8.00 -1.77 15.25
N PHE A 83 -8.17 -1.24 16.45
CA PHE A 83 -7.35 -0.15 17.00
C PHE A 83 -6.61 -0.57 18.26
N HIS A 84 -5.47 0.07 18.51
CA HIS A 84 -4.80 0.02 19.80
C HIS A 84 -5.70 0.68 20.84
N ALA A 85 -6.14 -0.09 21.82
CA ALA A 85 -7.12 0.37 22.80
C ALA A 85 -7.04 -0.41 24.11
N THR A 86 -7.67 0.14 25.14
CA THR A 86 -7.89 -0.51 26.42
C THR A 86 -9.31 -1.07 26.49
N VAL A 87 -9.45 -2.33 26.89
CA VAL A 87 -10.73 -3.04 27.08
C VAL A 87 -10.84 -3.54 28.53
N PRO A 88 -12.04 -3.93 29.02
CA PRO A 88 -12.19 -4.55 30.34
C PRO A 88 -11.40 -5.87 30.43
N ARG A 89 -11.06 -6.30 31.65
CA ARG A 89 -10.39 -7.59 31.87
C ARG A 89 -11.28 -8.77 31.53
N ASP A 90 -12.52 -8.72 31.99
CA ASP A 90 -13.53 -9.72 31.71
C ASP A 90 -14.22 -9.42 30.37
N LEU A 91 -14.13 -10.37 29.44
CA LEU A 91 -14.59 -10.24 28.06
C LEU A 91 -15.37 -11.50 27.65
N PRO A 92 -16.49 -11.83 28.30
CA PRO A 92 -17.26 -13.03 27.98
C PRO A 92 -17.74 -13.05 26.53
N GLU A 93 -17.88 -11.88 25.89
CA GLU A 93 -18.30 -11.75 24.50
C GLU A 93 -17.24 -12.21 23.49
N VAL A 94 -15.95 -12.24 23.84
CA VAL A 94 -14.87 -12.66 22.91
C VAL A 94 -14.50 -14.13 23.04
N LEU A 95 -14.83 -14.75 24.18
CA LEU A 95 -14.51 -16.15 24.47
C LEU A 95 -15.10 -17.14 23.45
N PRO A 96 -16.35 -17.00 22.94
CA PRO A 96 -16.88 -17.93 21.95
C PRO A 96 -16.06 -17.96 20.65
N ALA A 97 -15.58 -16.81 20.18
CA ALA A 97 -14.78 -16.73 18.96
C ALA A 97 -13.38 -17.35 19.16
N PHE A 98 -12.79 -17.18 20.35
CA PHE A 98 -11.55 -17.84 20.73
C PHE A 98 -11.72 -19.37 20.82
N GLU A 99 -12.76 -19.83 21.51
CA GLU A 99 -13.06 -21.26 21.69
C GLU A 99 -13.48 -21.95 20.40
N GLU A 100 -14.02 -21.24 19.41
CA GLU A 100 -14.26 -21.80 18.07
C GLU A 100 -12.95 -22.26 17.42
N ILE A 101 -11.88 -21.48 17.55
CA ILE A 101 -10.57 -21.81 16.96
C ILE A 101 -9.93 -22.96 17.73
N ARG A 102 -9.88 -22.85 19.07
CA ARG A 102 -9.33 -23.86 19.98
C ARG A 102 -10.08 -25.19 19.89
N ALA A 103 -11.41 -25.14 19.79
CA ALA A 103 -12.35 -26.26 19.74
C ALA A 103 -12.07 -27.37 20.77
N GLY A 104 -11.69 -26.98 22.00
CA GLY A 104 -11.37 -27.92 23.08
C GLY A 104 -10.07 -28.69 22.93
N ASP A 105 -9.20 -28.36 21.97
CA ASP A 105 -7.89 -29.01 21.84
C ASP A 105 -7.00 -28.66 23.06
N PRO A 106 -6.57 -29.67 23.86
CA PRO A 106 -5.80 -29.44 25.08
C PRO A 106 -4.34 -29.01 24.80
N SER A 107 -3.84 -29.19 23.57
CA SER A 107 -2.51 -28.72 23.16
C SER A 107 -2.47 -27.23 22.81
N VAL A 108 -3.64 -26.58 22.72
CA VAL A 108 -3.78 -25.14 22.53
C VAL A 108 -4.07 -24.49 23.89
N PRO A 109 -3.24 -23.53 24.35
CA PRO A 109 -3.45 -22.83 25.61
C PRO A 109 -4.85 -22.20 25.69
N GLY A 110 -5.47 -22.23 26.87
CA GLY A 110 -6.72 -21.52 27.12
C GLY A 110 -6.55 -20.00 27.10
N TRP A 111 -7.66 -19.25 27.25
CA TRP A 111 -7.67 -17.79 27.16
C TRP A 111 -6.66 -17.09 28.08
N GLU A 112 -6.71 -17.37 29.39
CA GLU A 112 -5.81 -16.74 30.37
C GLU A 112 -4.34 -17.06 30.12
N ALA A 113 -4.02 -18.32 29.77
CA ALA A 113 -2.66 -18.72 29.42
C ALA A 113 -2.18 -18.05 28.13
N SER A 114 -3.08 -17.87 27.15
CA SER A 114 -2.79 -17.16 25.91
C SER A 114 -2.53 -15.68 26.16
N LEU A 115 -3.29 -15.03 27.05
CA LEU A 115 -3.06 -13.64 27.45
C LEU A 115 -1.71 -13.47 28.18
N ALA A 116 -1.35 -14.40 29.07
CA ALA A 116 -0.06 -14.37 29.76
C ALA A 116 1.11 -14.45 28.75
N LEU A 117 1.03 -15.36 27.78
CA LEU A 117 2.02 -15.45 26.70
C LEU A 117 2.11 -14.17 25.87
N LEU A 118 0.97 -13.57 25.49
CA LEU A 118 0.94 -12.30 24.76
C LEU A 118 1.52 -11.13 25.57
N GLU A 119 1.37 -11.15 26.90
CA GLU A 119 1.96 -10.15 27.80
C GLU A 119 3.49 -10.28 27.86
N GLU A 120 4.03 -11.50 27.89
CA GLU A 120 5.48 -11.75 27.78
C GLU A 120 6.07 -11.22 26.45
N GLY A 121 5.30 -11.30 25.36
CA GLY A 121 5.67 -10.74 24.05
C GLY A 121 5.45 -9.22 23.92
N GLY A 122 4.90 -8.55 24.93
CA GLY A 122 4.57 -7.13 24.88
C GLY A 122 3.45 -6.78 23.90
N VAL A 123 2.62 -7.74 23.50
CA VAL A 123 1.46 -7.53 22.63
C VAL A 123 0.29 -6.97 23.43
N VAL A 124 0.18 -7.37 24.70
CA VAL A 124 -0.82 -6.85 25.62
C VAL A 124 -0.17 -6.45 26.95
N SER A 125 -0.86 -5.61 27.71
CA SER A 125 -0.59 -5.43 29.13
C SER A 125 -1.87 -5.71 29.91
N CYS A 126 -1.77 -6.60 30.89
CA CYS A 126 -2.88 -7.04 31.70
C CYS A 126 -2.82 -6.39 33.07
N SER A 127 -3.95 -5.87 33.52
CA SER A 127 -4.18 -5.43 34.90
C SER A 127 -5.39 -6.17 35.45
N PRO A 128 -5.64 -6.11 36.78
CA PRO A 128 -6.80 -6.75 37.38
C PRO A 128 -8.16 -6.31 36.78
N THR A 129 -8.23 -5.14 36.14
CA THR A 129 -9.49 -4.58 35.62
C THR A 129 -9.50 -4.34 34.12
N ARG A 130 -8.35 -4.39 33.44
CA ARG A 130 -8.21 -3.98 32.04
C ARG A 130 -7.17 -4.79 31.28
N ILE A 131 -7.35 -4.89 29.97
CA ILE A 131 -6.35 -5.38 29.02
C ILE A 131 -6.07 -4.22 28.04
N ALA A 132 -4.80 -3.86 27.87
CA ALA A 132 -4.36 -2.91 26.86
C ALA A 132 -3.76 -3.65 25.66
N LEU A 133 -4.22 -3.35 24.44
CA LEU A 133 -3.68 -3.92 23.20
C LEU A 133 -2.57 -3.01 22.65
N LEU A 134 -1.33 -3.47 22.77
CA LEU A 134 -0.12 -2.71 22.50
C LEU A 134 0.45 -3.02 21.12
N ARG A 135 1.47 -2.25 20.73
CA ARG A 135 2.31 -2.59 19.58
C ARG A 135 3.56 -3.30 20.10
N PRO A 136 3.75 -4.60 19.81
CA PRO A 136 5.00 -5.28 20.14
C PRO A 136 6.14 -4.73 19.28
N ALA A 137 7.37 -4.91 19.76
CA ALA A 137 8.55 -4.68 18.92
C ALA A 137 8.45 -5.55 17.66
N PRO A 138 8.78 -5.03 16.47
CA PRO A 138 8.69 -5.84 15.26
C PRO A 138 9.71 -6.99 15.34
N PRO A 139 9.33 -8.20 14.91
CA PRO A 139 10.23 -9.35 14.93
C PRO A 139 11.44 -9.10 14.02
N THR A 140 12.61 -9.62 14.41
CA THR A 140 13.82 -9.54 13.57
C THR A 140 13.66 -10.35 12.28
N ALA A 141 14.39 -9.99 11.23
CA ALA A 141 14.39 -10.75 9.97
C ALA A 141 14.72 -12.25 10.16
N GLU A 142 15.64 -12.55 11.08
CA GLU A 142 15.98 -13.93 11.47
C GLU A 142 14.81 -14.65 12.14
N ARG A 143 14.11 -14.02 13.08
CA ARG A 143 12.93 -14.62 13.72
C ARG A 143 11.80 -14.83 12.73
N MET A 144 11.60 -13.88 11.82
CA MET A 144 10.64 -14.06 10.74
C MET A 144 11.03 -15.28 9.89
N ARG A 145 12.31 -15.44 9.51
CA ARG A 145 12.78 -16.63 8.79
C ARG A 145 12.40 -17.94 9.47
N LEU A 146 12.73 -18.04 10.76
CA LEU A 146 12.42 -19.22 11.57
C LEU A 146 10.91 -19.47 11.64
N MET A 147 10.12 -18.40 11.78
CA MET A 147 8.66 -18.49 11.71
C MET A 147 8.18 -19.15 10.43
N ARG A 148 8.72 -18.73 9.28
CA ARG A 148 8.36 -19.32 7.99
C ARG A 148 8.76 -20.78 7.91
N ASP A 149 10.03 -21.09 8.19
CA ASP A 149 10.57 -22.44 8.06
C ASP A 149 9.75 -23.42 8.92
N MET A 150 9.40 -23.02 10.16
CA MET A 150 8.57 -23.84 11.04
C MET A 150 7.13 -24.01 10.57
N LEU A 151 6.53 -22.95 10.03
CA LEU A 151 5.18 -23.04 9.48
C LEU A 151 5.18 -23.93 8.20
N ASP A 152 6.18 -23.78 7.31
CA ASP A 152 6.30 -24.57 6.06
C ASP A 152 6.51 -26.07 6.42
N ASP A 153 7.33 -26.36 7.42
CA ASP A 153 7.52 -27.70 7.98
C ASP A 153 6.22 -28.29 8.56
N HIS A 154 5.45 -27.49 9.29
CA HIS A 154 4.17 -27.92 9.86
C HIS A 154 3.15 -28.24 8.78
N GLU A 155 2.99 -27.39 7.77
CA GLU A 155 2.07 -27.65 6.66
C GLU A 155 2.44 -28.93 5.89
N TYR A 156 3.73 -29.16 5.67
CA TYR A 156 4.20 -30.37 5.01
C TYR A 156 3.88 -31.65 5.82
N ARG A 157 3.97 -31.58 7.15
CA ARG A 157 3.75 -32.72 8.04
C ARG A 157 2.28 -32.92 8.44
N GLU A 158 1.53 -31.83 8.61
CA GLU A 158 0.15 -31.80 9.11
C GLU A 158 -0.76 -30.89 8.23
N PRO A 159 -0.94 -31.18 6.92
CA PRO A 159 -1.69 -30.31 6.02
C PRO A 159 -3.18 -30.14 6.40
N ASP A 160 -3.75 -31.14 7.08
CA ASP A 160 -5.16 -31.16 7.47
C ASP A 160 -5.39 -30.76 8.94
N ASP A 161 -4.42 -30.13 9.61
CA ASP A 161 -4.55 -29.69 10.99
C ASP A 161 -5.81 -28.79 11.17
N PRO A 162 -6.85 -29.26 11.89
CA PRO A 162 -8.11 -28.56 11.99
C PRO A 162 -7.99 -27.25 12.77
N VAL A 163 -7.07 -27.15 13.73
CA VAL A 163 -6.85 -25.95 14.55
C VAL A 163 -6.25 -24.85 13.68
N THR A 164 -5.14 -25.15 13.00
CA THR A 164 -4.48 -24.21 12.08
C THR A 164 -5.44 -23.78 10.96
N ASN A 165 -6.20 -24.72 10.37
CA ASN A 165 -7.18 -24.40 9.33
C ASN A 165 -8.32 -23.48 9.81
N ARG A 166 -8.81 -23.65 11.05
CA ARG A 166 -9.79 -22.72 11.64
C ARG A 166 -9.19 -21.32 11.85
N LEU A 167 -7.98 -21.24 12.42
CA LEU A 167 -7.29 -19.96 12.62
C LEU A 167 -7.12 -19.23 11.28
N LEU A 168 -6.64 -19.91 10.25
CA LEU A 168 -6.41 -19.32 8.93
C LEU A 168 -7.70 -18.76 8.30
N ARG A 169 -8.83 -19.47 8.43
CA ARG A 169 -10.13 -18.96 7.98
C ARG A 169 -10.54 -17.70 8.74
N ALA A 170 -10.35 -17.67 10.05
CA ALA A 170 -10.67 -16.51 10.88
C ALA A 170 -9.80 -15.30 10.51
N VAL A 171 -8.49 -15.52 10.34
CA VAL A 171 -7.54 -14.50 9.86
C VAL A 171 -7.96 -13.95 8.50
N TRP A 172 -8.34 -14.81 7.57
CA TRP A 172 -8.77 -14.35 6.24
C TRP A 172 -9.99 -13.45 6.31
N LYS A 173 -11.01 -13.89 7.06
CA LYS A 173 -12.24 -13.12 7.24
C LYS A 173 -11.99 -11.75 7.87
N GLN A 174 -11.18 -11.69 8.93
CA GLN A 174 -11.03 -10.50 9.75
C GLN A 174 -9.90 -9.58 9.30
N THR A 175 -8.76 -10.10 8.87
CA THR A 175 -7.59 -9.30 8.53
C THR A 175 -7.55 -8.99 7.04
N TYR A 176 -7.70 -10.01 6.19
CA TYR A 176 -7.52 -9.89 4.73
C TYR A 176 -8.74 -9.31 4.00
N SER A 177 -9.94 -9.77 4.33
CA SER A 177 -11.20 -9.24 3.78
C SER A 177 -11.93 -8.28 4.72
N GLY A 178 -11.35 -7.98 5.89
CA GLY A 178 -12.06 -7.35 7.00
C GLY A 178 -11.39 -6.10 7.55
N ILE A 179 -11.39 -6.01 8.88
CA ILE A 179 -10.94 -4.87 9.69
C ILE A 179 -9.49 -4.48 9.36
N GLY A 180 -8.56 -5.43 9.24
CA GLY A 180 -7.14 -5.12 9.02
C GLY A 180 -6.91 -4.29 7.75
N VAL A 181 -7.31 -4.82 6.59
CA VAL A 181 -7.20 -4.13 5.30
C VAL A 181 -7.95 -2.79 5.29
N SER A 182 -9.14 -2.73 5.91
CA SER A 182 -9.92 -1.49 5.99
C SER A 182 -9.15 -0.41 6.74
N ARG A 183 -8.59 -0.73 7.91
CA ARG A 183 -7.89 0.25 8.74
C ARG A 183 -6.59 0.75 8.11
N PHE A 184 -5.85 -0.13 7.44
CA PHE A 184 -4.67 0.32 6.70
C PHE A 184 -5.05 1.27 5.56
N ARG A 185 -6.09 0.94 4.79
CA ARG A 185 -6.58 1.79 3.70
C ARG A 185 -7.15 3.13 4.20
N GLU A 186 -7.85 3.14 5.33
CA GLU A 186 -8.31 4.38 5.97
C GLU A 186 -7.14 5.27 6.37
N LEU A 187 -6.06 4.68 6.90
CA LEU A 187 -4.85 5.40 7.30
C LEU A 187 -4.12 6.00 6.09
N ALA A 188 -4.00 5.25 5.01
CA ALA A 188 -3.45 5.74 3.74
C ALA A 188 -4.30 6.87 3.15
N ALA A 189 -5.64 6.71 3.12
CA ALA A 189 -6.57 7.73 2.63
C ALA A 189 -6.57 9.00 3.49
N ALA A 190 -6.28 8.86 4.78
CA ALA A 190 -6.17 9.96 5.74
C ALA A 190 -4.88 10.78 5.63
N GLY A 191 -3.96 10.44 4.71
CA GLY A 191 -2.71 11.19 4.57
C GLY A 191 -1.70 10.94 5.68
N ARG A 192 -1.85 9.85 6.45
CA ARG A 192 -1.05 9.56 7.64
C ARG A 192 0.22 8.76 7.34
N LEU A 193 0.42 8.24 6.12
CA LEU A 193 1.68 7.61 5.74
C LEU A 193 2.68 8.68 5.30
N ARG A 194 3.91 8.57 5.76
CA ARG A 194 5.07 9.26 5.20
C ARG A 194 6.07 8.21 4.80
N VAL A 195 6.24 8.05 3.50
CA VAL A 195 7.02 6.97 2.91
C VAL A 195 8.31 7.54 2.37
N THR A 196 9.43 6.99 2.81
CA THR A 196 10.75 7.29 2.27
C THR A 196 11.19 6.06 1.46
N VAL A 197 11.76 6.30 0.27
CA VAL A 197 12.34 5.24 -0.56
C VAL A 197 13.82 5.53 -0.74
N ALA A 198 14.69 4.76 -0.11
CA ALA A 198 16.13 4.94 -0.21
C ALA A 198 16.62 4.77 -1.67
N ALA A 199 17.65 5.54 -2.04
CA ALA A 199 18.26 5.48 -3.37
C ALA A 199 19.01 4.16 -3.63
N ARG A 200 19.55 3.54 -2.58
CA ARG A 200 20.33 2.29 -2.64
C ARG A 200 19.91 1.38 -1.51
N ALA A 201 20.04 0.07 -1.73
CA ALA A 201 19.86 -0.92 -0.68
C ALA A 201 20.95 -0.76 0.39
N ALA A 202 20.62 -1.07 1.65
CA ALA A 202 21.63 -1.13 2.70
C ALA A 202 22.63 -2.26 2.39
N LEU A 203 23.93 -1.93 2.35
CA LEU A 203 25.00 -2.87 1.99
C LEU A 203 25.17 -4.02 3.01
N ASP A 204 24.72 -3.83 4.25
CA ASP A 204 24.96 -4.74 5.38
C ASP A 204 23.70 -5.55 5.80
N GLY A 205 22.61 -5.46 5.03
CA GLY A 205 21.39 -6.20 5.33
C GLY A 205 21.51 -7.68 4.95
N VAL A 206 21.30 -8.60 5.91
CA VAL A 206 20.92 -9.98 5.59
C VAL A 206 19.71 -9.90 4.65
N ARG A 207 19.84 -10.41 3.41
CA ARG A 207 18.71 -10.49 2.48
C ARG A 207 17.56 -11.15 3.22
N ASP A 208 16.48 -10.42 3.39
CA ASP A 208 15.32 -10.94 4.09
C ASP A 208 14.78 -12.11 3.24
N PRO A 209 14.59 -13.30 3.83
CA PRO A 209 14.16 -14.50 3.11
C PRO A 209 12.74 -14.39 2.54
N PHE A 210 12.00 -13.33 2.86
CA PHE A 210 10.69 -12.99 2.35
C PHE A 210 10.72 -12.10 1.11
N PHE A 211 11.90 -11.76 0.58
CA PHE A 211 12.04 -10.91 -0.63
C PHE A 211 11.21 -11.43 -1.81
N GLU A 212 11.21 -12.74 -2.10
CA GLU A 212 10.43 -13.32 -3.20
C GLU A 212 8.90 -13.18 -3.03
N VAL A 213 8.46 -12.85 -1.81
CA VAL A 213 7.05 -12.70 -1.46
C VAL A 213 6.58 -11.26 -1.69
N GLY A 214 7.48 -10.26 -1.67
CA GLY A 214 7.19 -8.82 -1.75
C GLY A 214 6.49 -8.38 -3.03
N GLN A 215 6.95 -8.78 -4.23
CA GLN A 215 6.23 -8.48 -5.47
C GLN A 215 4.83 -9.15 -5.50
N ALA A 216 4.70 -10.34 -4.90
CA ALA A 216 3.47 -11.11 -4.84
C ALA A 216 2.49 -10.66 -3.73
N THR A 217 2.92 -9.79 -2.81
CA THR A 217 2.05 -9.22 -1.75
C THR A 217 1.38 -7.91 -2.17
N LEU A 218 1.84 -7.29 -3.27
CA LEU A 218 1.23 -6.06 -3.75
C LEU A 218 -0.24 -6.32 -4.11
N PRO A 219 -1.18 -5.43 -3.67
CA PRO A 219 -2.60 -5.62 -3.90
C PRO A 219 -2.93 -5.92 -5.36
N ASP A 220 -3.86 -6.85 -5.59
CA ASP A 220 -4.34 -7.18 -6.92
C ASP A 220 -4.95 -5.92 -7.57
N PHE A 221 -4.54 -5.63 -8.80
CA PHE A 221 -5.15 -4.57 -9.60
C PHE A 221 -6.23 -5.18 -10.49
N ARG A 222 -7.51 -4.93 -10.18
CA ARG A 222 -8.60 -5.23 -11.13
C ARG A 222 -8.66 -4.07 -12.13
N HIS A 223 -8.52 -4.35 -13.43
CA HIS A 223 -8.51 -3.35 -14.53
C HIS A 223 -9.83 -2.58 -14.72
N ALA A 224 -10.72 -2.57 -13.73
CA ALA A 224 -11.96 -1.84 -13.75
C ALA A 224 -11.68 -0.32 -13.66
N PRO A 225 -12.29 0.53 -14.50
CA PRO A 225 -12.09 1.98 -14.50
C PRO A 225 -12.40 2.68 -13.16
N GLY A 226 -13.16 2.05 -12.26
CA GLY A 226 -13.45 2.53 -10.91
C GLY A 226 -12.40 2.18 -9.85
N ALA A 227 -11.43 1.32 -10.15
CA ALA A 227 -10.50 0.78 -9.17
C ALA A 227 -9.68 1.86 -8.43
N VAL A 228 -9.40 3.00 -9.07
CA VAL A 228 -8.70 4.13 -8.44
C VAL A 228 -9.59 4.83 -7.41
N LEU A 229 -10.89 4.96 -7.69
CA LEU A 229 -11.87 5.52 -6.76
C LEU A 229 -12.13 4.58 -5.58
N ASP A 230 -12.14 3.28 -5.86
CA ASP A 230 -12.50 2.25 -4.89
C ASP A 230 -11.32 1.74 -4.06
N HIS A 231 -10.07 1.88 -4.54
CA HIS A 231 -8.90 1.24 -3.92
C HIS A 231 -7.72 2.16 -3.61
N THR A 232 -7.65 3.40 -4.12
CA THR A 232 -6.57 4.37 -3.76
C THR A 232 -5.16 3.83 -4.08
N PHE A 233 -4.76 3.80 -5.36
CA PHE A 233 -3.36 3.49 -5.82
C PHE A 233 -2.75 2.13 -5.40
N PRO A 234 -3.40 0.99 -5.71
CA PRO A 234 -2.89 -0.35 -5.37
C PRO A 234 -1.50 -0.69 -5.96
N GLU A 235 -1.07 0.00 -7.02
CA GLU A 235 0.26 -0.12 -7.64
C GLU A 235 1.43 0.24 -6.71
N ARG A 236 1.16 1.04 -5.67
CA ARG A 236 2.16 1.46 -4.67
C ARG A 236 1.66 1.18 -3.26
N SER A 237 1.10 -0.01 -3.01
CA SER A 237 0.67 -0.40 -1.65
C SER A 237 -0.37 0.53 -1.03
N TRP A 238 -1.24 1.08 -1.88
CA TRP A 238 -2.22 2.11 -1.56
C TRP A 238 -1.66 3.47 -1.10
N VAL A 239 -0.36 3.71 -1.33
CA VAL A 239 0.33 4.96 -1.00
C VAL A 239 0.12 5.98 -2.14
N PRO A 240 -0.59 7.10 -1.88
CA PRO A 240 -0.68 8.20 -2.82
C PRO A 240 0.67 8.91 -2.97
N LEU A 241 0.93 9.53 -4.12
CA LEU A 241 2.20 10.20 -4.39
C LEU A 241 2.54 11.31 -3.38
N ASP A 242 1.55 11.99 -2.81
CA ASP A 242 1.75 13.09 -1.84
C ASP A 242 2.24 12.62 -0.47
N GLN A 243 2.28 11.31 -0.27
CA GLN A 243 2.81 10.67 0.93
C GLN A 243 4.23 10.12 0.74
N ILE A 244 4.78 10.18 -0.49
CA ILE A 244 6.15 9.77 -0.79
C ILE A 244 7.08 10.97 -0.65
N GLU A 245 7.99 10.91 0.32
CA GLU A 245 8.97 11.96 0.59
C GLU A 245 10.03 12.01 -0.54
N PRO A 246 10.43 13.21 -1.00
CA PRO A 246 11.52 13.35 -1.95
C PRO A 246 12.83 12.82 -1.38
N LEU A 247 13.73 12.42 -2.28
CA LEU A 247 15.14 12.36 -1.94
C LEU A 247 15.76 13.75 -2.17
N GLU A 248 16.97 13.95 -1.66
CA GLU A 248 17.67 15.22 -1.86
C GLU A 248 18.42 15.28 -3.21
N HIS A 249 18.50 14.17 -3.96
CA HIS A 249 19.41 14.01 -5.11
C HIS A 249 18.68 13.58 -6.40
N GLY A 250 18.97 14.30 -7.49
CA GLY A 250 18.18 14.42 -8.73
C GLY A 250 18.14 13.25 -9.72
N ASP A 251 18.13 11.99 -9.25
CA ASP A 251 17.84 10.82 -10.09
C ASP A 251 16.74 9.95 -9.45
N GLU A 252 15.59 10.59 -9.22
CA GLU A 252 14.46 9.98 -8.54
C GLU A 252 13.49 9.30 -9.50
N GLN A 253 12.98 8.14 -9.08
CA GLN A 253 11.80 7.56 -9.71
C GLN A 253 10.61 8.51 -9.53
N LEU A 254 9.86 8.77 -10.60
CA LEU A 254 8.73 9.71 -10.57
C LEU A 254 7.56 9.20 -9.73
N TRP A 255 7.43 7.87 -9.61
CA TRP A 255 6.37 7.12 -8.93
C TRP A 255 4.93 7.39 -9.41
N ALA A 256 4.66 8.51 -10.08
CA ALA A 256 3.33 8.97 -10.43
C ALA A 256 2.60 8.05 -11.42
N THR A 257 1.30 7.90 -11.22
CA THR A 257 0.43 7.19 -12.15
C THR A 257 -0.32 8.14 -13.08
N ALA A 258 -0.84 7.59 -14.17
CA ALA A 258 -1.66 8.34 -15.12
C ALA A 258 -2.81 9.14 -14.45
N PRO A 259 -3.59 8.59 -13.49
CA PRO A 259 -4.57 9.36 -12.73
C PRO A 259 -4.01 10.59 -12.01
N GLU A 260 -2.82 10.50 -11.42
CA GLU A 260 -2.19 11.60 -10.68
C GLU A 260 -1.73 12.70 -11.65
N ILE A 261 -1.14 12.32 -12.78
CA ILE A 261 -0.72 13.26 -13.83
C ILE A 261 -1.92 13.96 -14.45
N TYR A 262 -2.97 13.21 -14.73
CA TYR A 262 -4.23 13.77 -15.21
C TYR A 262 -4.84 14.74 -14.20
N ALA A 263 -4.79 14.43 -12.91
CA ALA A 263 -5.28 15.31 -11.86
C ALA A 263 -4.49 16.62 -11.75
N VAL A 264 -3.14 16.55 -11.87
CA VAL A 264 -2.28 17.74 -11.92
C VAL A 264 -2.63 18.62 -13.12
N LEU A 265 -2.80 18.01 -14.30
CA LEU A 265 -3.09 18.74 -15.54
C LEU A 265 -4.50 19.31 -15.61
N LEU A 266 -5.48 18.60 -15.03
CA LEU A 266 -6.86 19.07 -14.99
C LEU A 266 -7.04 20.16 -13.93
N GLY A 267 -6.42 20.01 -12.76
CA GLY A 267 -6.62 20.87 -11.60
C GLY A 267 -8.10 20.95 -11.21
N ALA A 268 -8.65 22.17 -11.15
CA ALA A 268 -10.07 22.42 -10.92
C ALA A 268 -10.91 22.50 -12.22
N GLY A 269 -10.31 22.15 -13.37
CA GLY A 269 -10.94 22.22 -14.68
C GLY A 269 -12.16 21.31 -14.82
N ARG A 270 -13.18 21.79 -15.54
CA ARG A 270 -14.43 21.06 -15.79
C ARG A 270 -14.79 21.07 -17.27
N GLY A 271 -15.56 20.06 -17.68
CA GLY A 271 -16.12 19.97 -19.02
C GLY A 271 -15.18 19.37 -20.07
N PHE A 272 -15.76 19.06 -21.23
CA PHE A 272 -15.16 18.24 -22.28
C PHE A 272 -13.79 18.71 -22.77
N ASN A 273 -13.62 20.01 -22.99
CA ASN A 273 -12.38 20.55 -23.53
C ASN A 273 -11.23 20.51 -22.52
N ALA A 274 -11.51 20.76 -21.24
CA ALA A 274 -10.53 20.67 -20.17
C ALA A 274 -10.06 19.23 -19.99
N VAL A 275 -11.02 18.29 -19.92
CA VAL A 275 -10.74 16.84 -19.84
C VAL A 275 -9.90 16.38 -21.04
N ARG A 276 -10.33 16.67 -22.27
CA ARG A 276 -9.61 16.27 -23.49
C ARG A 276 -8.19 16.83 -23.53
N ARG A 277 -8.00 18.09 -23.12
CA ARG A 277 -6.67 18.71 -23.08
C ARG A 277 -5.78 18.04 -22.04
N ALA A 278 -6.28 17.81 -20.83
CA ALA A 278 -5.54 17.12 -19.76
C ALA A 278 -5.21 15.67 -20.12
N VAL A 279 -6.13 14.93 -20.76
CA VAL A 279 -5.90 13.58 -21.29
C VAL A 279 -4.76 13.57 -22.32
N ARG A 280 -4.77 14.51 -23.27
CA ARG A 280 -3.70 14.62 -24.28
C ARG A 280 -2.35 15.00 -23.65
N GLY A 281 -2.37 15.91 -22.68
CA GLY A 281 -1.18 16.28 -21.91
C GLY A 281 -0.62 15.08 -21.12
N MET A 282 -1.49 14.30 -20.49
CA MET A 282 -1.11 13.07 -19.78
C MET A 282 -0.47 12.06 -20.74
N VAL A 283 -1.03 11.85 -21.93
CA VAL A 283 -0.41 10.96 -22.95
C VAL A 283 0.99 11.44 -23.31
N LEU A 284 1.16 12.75 -23.55
CA LEU A 284 2.48 13.30 -23.85
C LEU A 284 3.45 13.07 -22.68
N TRP A 285 3.01 13.29 -21.43
CA TRP A 285 3.83 13.04 -20.25
C TRP A 285 4.22 11.56 -20.12
N LEU A 286 3.29 10.63 -20.36
CA LEU A 286 3.58 9.19 -20.33
C LEU A 286 4.64 8.80 -21.37
N LEU A 287 4.59 9.40 -22.57
CA LEU A 287 5.62 9.17 -23.60
C LEU A 287 7.00 9.69 -23.17
N LEU A 288 7.06 10.84 -22.49
CA LEU A 288 8.31 11.38 -21.92
C LEU A 288 8.83 10.49 -20.78
N ALA A 289 7.93 10.01 -19.92
CA ALA A 289 8.27 9.08 -18.84
C ALA A 289 8.82 7.75 -19.38
N GLU A 290 8.19 7.16 -20.39
CA GLU A 290 8.69 5.92 -21.02
C GLU A 290 10.12 6.08 -21.57
N HIS A 291 10.45 7.26 -22.12
CA HIS A 291 11.79 7.53 -22.64
C HIS A 291 12.87 7.63 -21.56
N THR A 292 12.51 8.11 -20.36
CA THR A 292 13.43 8.29 -19.23
C THR A 292 13.44 7.11 -18.27
N GLY A 293 12.63 6.07 -18.51
CA GLY A 293 12.38 5.02 -17.50
C GLY A 293 11.59 5.55 -16.29
N ALA A 294 10.81 6.61 -16.50
CA ALA A 294 10.06 7.38 -15.51
C ALA A 294 10.93 7.89 -14.36
N ARG A 295 12.07 8.47 -14.71
CA ARG A 295 12.99 9.13 -13.77
C ARG A 295 13.04 10.63 -14.04
N VAL A 296 13.28 11.40 -13.00
CA VAL A 296 13.61 12.82 -13.12
C VAL A 296 14.91 12.95 -13.92
N GLY A 297 14.95 13.82 -14.93
CA GLY A 297 16.15 13.98 -15.73
C GLY A 297 15.92 14.49 -17.15
N PRO A 298 16.99 14.60 -17.95
CA PRO A 298 16.91 15.09 -19.31
C PRO A 298 16.17 14.12 -20.25
N VAL A 299 15.43 14.70 -21.20
CA VAL A 299 14.76 14.01 -22.30
C VAL A 299 15.38 14.48 -23.61
N GLU A 300 16.07 13.57 -24.29
CA GLU A 300 16.72 13.83 -25.58
C GLU A 300 15.83 13.37 -26.74
N LEU A 301 14.63 13.97 -26.87
CA LEU A 301 13.68 13.70 -27.95
C LEU A 301 13.32 14.96 -28.74
N PRO A 302 13.41 14.93 -30.08
CA PRO A 302 12.92 16.05 -30.88
C PRO A 302 11.39 16.11 -30.87
N VAL A 303 10.84 17.33 -30.95
CA VAL A 303 9.39 17.57 -31.00
C VAL A 303 8.70 16.80 -32.13
N SER A 304 9.40 16.55 -33.25
CA SER A 304 8.87 15.74 -34.36
C SER A 304 8.61 14.28 -33.94
N ALA A 305 9.53 13.65 -33.21
CA ALA A 305 9.36 12.29 -32.71
C ALA A 305 8.19 12.22 -31.70
N LEU A 306 8.14 13.18 -30.76
CA LEU A 306 7.04 13.27 -29.80
C LEU A 306 5.68 13.45 -30.48
N SER A 307 5.61 14.32 -31.50
CA SER A 307 4.36 14.56 -32.22
C SER A 307 3.85 13.32 -32.96
N ARG A 308 4.75 12.50 -33.49
CA ARG A 308 4.40 11.23 -34.16
C ARG A 308 3.88 10.20 -33.17
N ALA A 309 4.59 9.98 -32.07
CA ALA A 309 4.18 9.04 -31.03
C ALA A 309 2.84 9.47 -30.39
N LEU A 310 2.67 10.78 -30.15
CA LEU A 310 1.41 11.34 -29.65
C LEU A 310 0.26 11.10 -30.64
N ALA A 311 0.48 11.33 -31.94
CA ALA A 311 -0.52 11.12 -32.97
C ALA A 311 -0.95 9.65 -33.07
N GLU A 312 0.00 8.72 -32.97
CA GLU A 312 -0.27 7.28 -32.96
C GLU A 312 -1.18 6.87 -31.79
N VAL A 313 -0.85 7.28 -30.55
CA VAL A 313 -1.65 6.94 -29.37
C VAL A 313 -3.03 7.61 -29.42
N LEU A 314 -3.10 8.85 -29.92
CA LEU A 314 -4.34 9.62 -30.03
C LEU A 314 -5.12 9.34 -31.33
N GLY A 315 -4.75 8.32 -32.12
CA GLY A 315 -5.45 7.96 -33.37
C GLY A 315 -5.57 9.11 -34.37
N LEU A 316 -4.64 10.07 -34.34
CA LEU A 316 -4.64 11.21 -35.23
C LEU A 316 -4.11 10.81 -36.60
N LYS A 317 -4.54 11.55 -37.63
CA LYS A 317 -4.14 11.30 -39.02
C LYS A 317 -2.62 11.29 -39.17
N ALA A 318 -2.05 10.18 -39.66
CA ALA A 318 -0.61 9.92 -39.66
C ALA A 318 0.21 10.84 -40.59
N ASP A 319 -0.40 11.38 -41.64
CA ASP A 319 0.18 12.30 -42.63
C ASP A 319 0.02 13.78 -42.25
N ALA A 320 -0.67 14.10 -41.14
CA ALA A 320 -0.83 15.47 -40.69
C ALA A 320 0.31 15.93 -39.75
N ASP A 321 0.68 17.20 -39.83
CA ASP A 321 1.70 17.80 -38.96
C ASP A 321 1.12 18.19 -37.58
N HIS A 322 1.38 17.34 -36.58
CA HIS A 322 0.92 17.55 -35.21
C HIS A 322 1.94 18.27 -34.31
N ARG A 323 3.03 18.83 -34.86
CA ARG A 323 4.07 19.52 -34.05
C ARG A 323 3.51 20.70 -33.27
N LYS A 324 2.51 21.41 -33.82
CA LYS A 324 1.83 22.51 -33.10
C LYS A 324 1.12 22.00 -31.84
N LEU A 325 0.43 20.87 -31.93
CA LEU A 325 -0.23 20.25 -30.78
C LEU A 325 0.80 19.83 -29.72
N ALA A 326 1.87 19.15 -30.13
CA ALA A 326 2.93 18.72 -29.21
C ALA A 326 3.56 19.91 -28.47
N ARG A 327 3.87 21.02 -29.15
CA ARG A 327 4.41 22.24 -28.50
C ARG A 327 3.44 22.86 -27.50
N VAL A 328 2.15 22.92 -27.84
CA VAL A 328 1.12 23.45 -26.92
C VAL A 328 1.04 22.57 -25.67
N LEU A 329 1.04 21.26 -25.83
CA LEU A 329 1.00 20.34 -24.69
C LEU A 329 2.30 20.37 -23.87
N LEU A 330 3.47 20.52 -24.48
CA LEU A 330 4.72 20.74 -23.75
C LEU A 330 4.65 22.01 -22.88
N ALA A 331 4.12 23.11 -23.42
CA ALA A 331 3.89 24.33 -22.66
C ALA A 331 2.85 24.14 -21.54
N ASP A 332 1.89 23.22 -21.70
CA ASP A 332 0.95 22.85 -20.63
C ASP A 332 1.65 22.08 -19.52
N LEU A 333 2.49 21.10 -19.88
CA LEU A 333 3.32 20.35 -18.93
C LEU A 333 4.27 21.28 -18.17
N GLU A 334 4.87 22.27 -18.85
CA GLU A 334 5.78 23.24 -18.24
C GLU A 334 5.05 24.14 -17.24
N ARG A 335 3.87 24.67 -17.61
CA ARG A 335 3.01 25.43 -16.69
C ARG A 335 2.53 24.62 -15.50
N ALA A 336 2.38 23.30 -15.65
CA ALA A 336 2.03 22.39 -14.58
C ALA A 336 3.25 21.95 -13.74
N GLY A 337 4.47 22.40 -14.07
CA GLY A 337 5.69 22.03 -13.35
C GLY A 337 6.12 20.58 -13.57
N LEU A 338 5.69 19.93 -14.65
CA LEU A 338 6.03 18.54 -14.98
C LEU A 338 7.26 18.45 -15.90
N VAL A 339 7.56 19.52 -16.64
CA VAL A 339 8.77 19.63 -17.47
C VAL A 339 9.36 21.02 -17.35
N SER A 340 10.63 21.18 -17.68
CA SER A 340 11.30 22.48 -17.82
C SER A 340 12.09 22.51 -19.12
N SER A 341 12.05 23.64 -19.83
CA SER A 341 12.94 23.91 -20.95
C SER A 341 14.07 24.86 -20.50
N PRO A 342 15.29 24.38 -20.21
CA PRO A 342 16.42 25.24 -19.90
C PRO A 342 16.69 26.20 -21.07
N ALA A 343 16.93 27.47 -20.73
CA ALA A 343 17.06 28.55 -21.70
C ALA A 343 18.34 28.47 -22.56
N GLU A 344 19.35 27.72 -22.12
CA GLU A 344 20.65 27.62 -22.77
C GLU A 344 20.97 26.18 -23.20
N GLY A 345 21.05 25.96 -24.52
CA GLY A 345 21.49 24.70 -25.11
C GLY A 345 20.49 24.04 -26.07
N PRO A 346 20.93 23.06 -26.88
CA PRO A 346 20.09 22.41 -27.88
C PRO A 346 18.97 21.59 -27.23
N GLN A 347 17.71 22.06 -27.32
CA GLN A 347 16.44 21.34 -27.06
C GLN A 347 16.48 20.18 -26.03
N ARG A 348 17.08 20.41 -24.85
CA ARG A 348 17.06 19.43 -23.76
C ARG A 348 15.90 19.75 -22.84
N MET A 349 14.79 19.03 -22.96
CA MET A 349 13.71 19.14 -21.96
C MET A 349 14.16 18.41 -20.69
N LEU A 350 13.82 18.92 -19.52
CA LEU A 350 14.00 18.23 -18.25
C LEU A 350 12.63 17.74 -17.77
N LEU A 351 12.49 16.43 -17.58
CA LEU A 351 11.33 15.85 -16.90
C LEU A 351 11.50 16.06 -15.40
N LEU A 352 10.53 16.73 -14.78
CA LEU A 352 10.59 17.14 -13.39
C LEU A 352 9.85 16.16 -12.49
N ARG A 353 10.12 16.27 -11.19
CA ARG A 353 9.32 15.62 -10.17
C ARG A 353 7.87 16.08 -10.28
N VAL A 354 6.95 15.13 -10.18
CA VAL A 354 5.53 15.40 -10.31
C VAL A 354 5.04 16.14 -9.06
N PRO A 355 4.38 17.32 -9.19
CA PRO A 355 3.71 17.96 -8.07
C PRO A 355 2.65 17.01 -7.54
N ALA A 356 2.83 16.50 -6.33
CA ALA A 356 2.00 15.41 -5.82
C ALA A 356 0.56 15.89 -5.53
N PRO A 357 -0.44 15.46 -6.33
CA PRO A 357 -1.81 15.91 -6.12
C PRO A 357 -2.41 15.25 -4.88
N ARG A 358 -3.20 16.00 -4.11
CA ARG A 358 -3.99 15.44 -3.01
C ARG A 358 -5.01 14.42 -3.52
N GLY A 359 -5.35 13.45 -2.68
CA GLY A 359 -6.34 12.41 -3.01
C GLY A 359 -7.70 12.95 -3.50
N ASP A 360 -8.19 14.06 -2.92
CA ASP A 360 -9.42 14.72 -3.37
C ASP A 360 -9.33 15.25 -4.80
N THR A 361 -8.19 15.81 -5.19
CA THR A 361 -7.95 16.31 -6.55
C THR A 361 -7.97 15.16 -7.54
N VAL A 362 -7.38 14.01 -7.18
CA VAL A 362 -7.40 12.82 -8.03
C VAL A 362 -8.82 12.26 -8.17
N ARG A 363 -9.59 12.17 -7.07
CA ARG A 363 -11.01 11.77 -7.12
C ARG A 363 -11.84 12.69 -8.00
N HIS A 364 -11.67 14.01 -7.87
CA HIS A 364 -12.36 14.98 -8.71
C HIS A 364 -12.05 14.74 -10.19
N ALA A 365 -10.78 14.62 -10.53
CA ALA A 365 -10.35 14.39 -11.90
C ALA A 365 -10.92 13.09 -12.47
N MET A 366 -10.79 11.98 -11.74
CA MET A 366 -11.37 10.69 -12.12
C MET A 366 -12.87 10.77 -12.36
N GLY A 367 -13.62 11.50 -11.52
CA GLY A 367 -15.05 11.77 -11.75
C GLY A 367 -15.33 12.50 -13.07
N GLN A 368 -14.52 13.52 -13.42
CA GLN A 368 -14.63 14.22 -14.71
C GLN A 368 -14.30 13.31 -15.90
N TRP A 369 -13.28 12.45 -15.77
CA TRP A 369 -12.94 11.48 -16.81
C TRP A 369 -14.05 10.45 -17.02
N MET A 370 -14.63 9.90 -15.95
CA MET A 370 -15.72 8.94 -16.06
C MET A 370 -16.96 9.55 -16.74
N ALA A 371 -17.33 10.77 -16.37
CA ALA A 371 -18.42 11.50 -17.02
C ALA A 371 -18.16 11.73 -18.51
N TRP A 372 -16.93 12.13 -18.87
CA TRP A 372 -16.52 12.34 -20.26
C TRP A 372 -16.54 11.05 -21.10
N ARG A 373 -16.05 9.93 -20.52
CA ARG A 373 -15.88 8.65 -21.22
C ARG A 373 -17.19 8.08 -21.74
N VAL A 374 -18.29 8.23 -20.99
CA VAL A 374 -19.62 7.72 -21.39
C VAL A 374 -20.12 8.39 -22.67
N SER A 375 -19.70 9.63 -22.90
CA SER A 375 -20.09 10.46 -24.05
C SER A 375 -19.07 10.49 -25.19
N ALA A 376 -17.91 9.84 -25.04
CA ALA A 376 -16.85 9.82 -26.04
C ALA A 376 -16.89 8.52 -26.84
N THR A 377 -17.75 8.47 -27.87
CA THR A 377 -17.97 7.28 -28.72
C THR A 377 -16.84 6.98 -29.71
N ASP A 378 -15.98 7.96 -30.01
CA ASP A 378 -14.98 7.88 -31.10
C ASP A 378 -13.53 8.18 -30.69
N ASP A 379 -13.25 8.33 -29.39
CA ASP A 379 -11.88 8.61 -28.92
C ASP A 379 -11.05 7.30 -28.78
N PRO A 380 -9.76 7.27 -29.16
CA PRO A 380 -8.89 6.07 -29.16
C PRO A 380 -8.41 5.71 -27.74
N LEU A 381 -9.39 5.45 -26.90
CA LEU A 381 -9.30 5.13 -25.50
C LEU A 381 -8.46 3.87 -25.26
N GLU A 382 -8.49 2.90 -26.16
CA GLU A 382 -7.77 1.64 -25.99
C GLU A 382 -6.24 1.82 -26.02
N ALA A 383 -5.71 2.59 -26.98
CA ALA A 383 -4.27 2.84 -27.09
C ALA A 383 -3.76 3.63 -25.87
N LEU A 384 -4.53 4.62 -25.41
CA LEU A 384 -4.24 5.35 -24.18
C LEU A 384 -4.22 4.43 -22.96
N LEU A 385 -5.23 3.56 -22.81
CA LEU A 385 -5.32 2.65 -21.68
C LEU A 385 -4.15 1.66 -21.67
N ARG A 386 -3.74 1.15 -22.84
CA ARG A 386 -2.54 0.30 -22.97
C ARG A 386 -1.26 1.02 -22.58
N LEU A 387 -1.11 2.30 -22.95
CA LEU A 387 0.05 3.11 -22.55
C LEU A 387 0.07 3.34 -21.03
N ALA A 388 -1.07 3.71 -20.45
CA ALA A 388 -1.19 3.92 -19.01
C ALA A 388 -0.94 2.63 -18.20
N GLU A 389 -1.45 1.50 -18.67
CA GLU A 389 -1.21 0.18 -18.08
C GLU A 389 0.26 -0.22 -18.14
N ARG A 390 0.90 -0.04 -19.31
CA ARG A 390 2.34 -0.30 -19.47
C ARG A 390 3.19 0.53 -18.52
N HIS A 391 2.91 1.83 -18.43
CA HIS A 391 3.60 2.72 -17.50
C HIS A 391 3.40 2.28 -16.06
N ARG A 392 2.16 1.97 -15.65
CA ARG A 392 1.85 1.47 -14.31
C ARG A 392 2.67 0.22 -13.98
N GLU A 393 2.67 -0.78 -14.86
CA GLU A 393 3.37 -2.04 -14.58
C GLU A 393 4.88 -1.87 -14.57
N ARG A 394 5.45 -1.23 -15.60
CA ARG A 394 6.91 -1.16 -15.79
C ARG A 394 7.60 -0.11 -14.95
N HIS A 395 6.94 1.02 -14.73
CA HIS A 395 7.58 2.23 -14.21
C HIS A 395 7.05 2.66 -12.84
N VAL A 396 6.01 1.99 -12.33
CA VAL A 396 5.49 2.24 -10.99
C VAL A 396 5.50 0.96 -10.16
N ARG A 397 4.73 -0.06 -10.56
CA ARG A 397 4.55 -1.29 -9.79
C ARG A 397 5.83 -2.12 -9.71
N ALA A 398 6.51 -2.39 -10.84
CA ALA A 398 7.74 -3.18 -10.82
C ALA A 398 8.89 -2.50 -10.04
N PRO A 399 9.17 -1.19 -10.21
CA PRO A 399 10.18 -0.52 -9.39
C PRO A 399 9.80 -0.45 -7.90
N TRP A 400 8.50 -0.36 -7.59
CA TRP A 400 8.01 -0.35 -6.21
C TRP A 400 8.16 -1.71 -5.56
N ALA A 401 7.82 -2.79 -6.28
CA ALA A 401 8.10 -4.15 -5.88
C ALA A 401 9.59 -4.35 -5.63
N ALA A 402 10.47 -3.97 -6.56
CA ALA A 402 11.91 -4.05 -6.38
C ALA A 402 12.39 -3.26 -5.15
N ALA A 403 11.80 -2.10 -4.84
CA ALA A 403 12.14 -1.36 -3.63
C ALA A 403 11.77 -2.11 -2.33
N PHE A 404 10.67 -2.87 -2.30
CA PHE A 404 10.35 -3.78 -1.19
C PHE A 404 11.33 -4.94 -1.11
N GLU A 405 11.58 -5.59 -2.25
CA GLU A 405 12.58 -6.65 -2.39
C GLU A 405 14.02 -6.12 -2.24
N GLU A 406 14.22 -4.88 -1.84
CA GLU A 406 15.54 -4.33 -1.52
C GLU A 406 15.53 -3.64 -0.15
N ARG A 407 14.39 -3.72 0.56
CA ARG A 407 14.11 -3.03 1.84
C ARG A 407 14.47 -1.55 1.82
N ARG A 408 14.19 -0.90 0.69
CA ARG A 408 14.42 0.53 0.53
C ARG A 408 13.24 1.36 0.99
N VAL A 409 12.10 0.74 1.26
CA VAL A 409 10.88 1.45 1.66
C VAL A 409 10.78 1.47 3.18
N SER A 410 10.57 2.66 3.73
CA SER A 410 10.27 2.85 5.15
C SER A 410 9.10 3.80 5.30
N VAL A 411 8.24 3.54 6.26
CA VAL A 411 6.97 4.23 6.44
C VAL A 411 6.86 4.72 7.87
N ARG A 412 6.80 6.04 8.05
CA ARG A 412 6.44 6.66 9.31
C ARG A 412 4.96 6.99 9.31
N ILE A 413 4.23 6.50 10.30
CA ILE A 413 2.82 6.85 10.47
C ILE A 413 2.74 8.05 11.39
N VAL A 414 2.27 9.17 10.84
CA VAL A 414 2.18 10.44 11.58
C VAL A 414 0.81 10.61 12.20
N ALA A 415 0.69 11.43 13.25
CA ALA A 415 -0.61 11.89 13.69
C ALA A 415 -1.30 12.64 12.53
N GLY A 416 -2.62 12.47 12.39
CA GLY A 416 -3.36 13.25 11.40
C GLY A 416 -3.17 14.74 11.66
N ALA A 417 -2.94 15.53 10.61
CA ALA A 417 -2.98 16.99 10.75
C ALA A 417 -4.36 17.35 11.33
N ARG A 418 -4.39 18.15 12.41
CA ARG A 418 -5.64 18.78 12.84
C ARG A 418 -6.06 19.68 11.68
N GLY A 419 -7.07 19.22 10.93
CA GLY A 419 -7.65 19.98 9.82
C GLY A 419 -8.26 21.29 10.28
#